data_AF-A0A7U9KWU2-F1
#
_entry.id   AF-A0A7U9KWU2-F1
#
_cell.length_a   1.000
_cell.length_b   1.000
_cell.length_c   1.000
_cell.angle_alpha   90.00
_cell.angle_beta   90.00
_cell.angle_gamma   90.00
#
_symmetry.space_group_name_H-M   'P 1'
#
loop_
_entity.id
_entity.type
_entity.pdbx_description
1 polymer ?
#
loop_
_entity_poly.entity_id
_entity_poly.type
_entity_poly.pdbx_seq_one_letter_code
_entity_poly.pdbx_strand_id
1 'polypeptide(L)'
;MAAAVFAAVFAALYVAHSVGDHWVQTSRQSAHKGRPGWAGRLADARHVATLTATKAAVLLPVAWLLDLRLSVPGLVAGLAVDAASHWWADRRTTLAWLARVIGIADFYRLGAPRAGRDDNPHIGTGAYALDQSFHHLWLLVAALIIAAA
;
A
#
# COMPACT_ATOMS: atom_id res chain seq x y z
N MET A 1 15.43 16.88 14.57
CA MET A 1 15.80 15.56 14.01
C MET A 1 14.60 14.72 13.61
N ALA A 2 13.56 14.57 14.46
CA ALA A 2 12.38 13.76 14.15
C ALA A 2 11.71 14.10 12.79
N ALA A 3 11.58 15.38 12.43
CA ALA A 3 11.03 15.79 11.14
C ALA A 3 11.87 15.30 9.93
N ALA A 4 13.20 15.29 10.04
CA ALA A 4 14.09 14.81 8.98
C ALA A 4 14.04 13.29 8.85
N VAL A 5 14.02 12.57 9.99
CA VAL A 5 13.82 11.11 10.01
C VAL A 5 12.48 10.75 9.41
N PHE A 6 11.40 11.42 9.83
CA PHE A 6 10.06 11.24 9.27
C PHE A 6 10.04 11.45 7.75
N ALA A 7 10.60 12.56 7.26
CA ALA A 7 10.62 12.86 5.83
C ALA A 7 11.40 11.80 5.02
N ALA A 8 12.56 11.38 5.52
CA ALA A 8 13.38 10.35 4.87
C ALA A 8 12.69 8.97 4.87
N VAL A 9 12.09 8.58 6.01
CA VAL A 9 11.33 7.32 6.12
C VAL A 9 10.11 7.36 5.19
N PHE A 10 9.33 8.44 5.19
CA PHE A 10 8.18 8.58 4.30
C PHE A 10 8.57 8.49 2.83
N ALA A 11 9.62 9.21 2.41
CA ALA A 11 10.11 9.15 1.03
C ALA A 11 10.55 7.73 0.63
N ALA A 12 11.28 7.04 1.50
CA ALA A 12 11.72 5.66 1.26
C ALA A 12 10.52 4.70 1.15
N LEU A 13 9.55 4.80 2.07
CA LEU A 13 8.35 3.96 2.07
C LEU A 13 7.43 4.25 0.87
N TYR A 14 7.31 5.51 0.45
CA TYR A 14 6.57 5.92 -0.74
C TYR A 14 7.15 5.30 -2.01
N VAL A 15 8.47 5.45 -2.22
CA VAL A 15 9.16 4.84 -3.36
C VAL A 15 9.02 3.32 -3.32
N ALA A 16 9.24 2.71 -2.15
CA ALA A 16 9.14 1.27 -2.00
C ALA A 16 7.73 0.73 -2.24
N HIS A 17 6.69 1.48 -1.83
CA HIS A 17 5.31 1.14 -2.11
C HIS A 17 5.02 1.16 -3.61
N SER A 18 5.41 2.22 -4.31
CA SER A 18 5.24 2.31 -5.77
C SER A 18 5.98 1.17 -6.50
N VAL A 19 7.23 0.87 -6.12
CA VAL A 19 7.97 -0.25 -6.71
C VAL A 19 7.32 -1.60 -6.35
N GLY A 20 6.88 -1.76 -5.11
CA GLY A 20 6.25 -2.99 -4.63
C GLY A 20 4.96 -3.33 -5.36
N ASP A 21 4.04 -2.38 -5.49
CA ASP A 21 2.74 -2.59 -6.12
C ASP A 21 2.80 -2.76 -7.65
N HIS A 22 3.86 -2.26 -8.30
CA HIS A 22 3.93 -2.21 -9.76
C HIS A 22 4.97 -3.14 -10.38
N TRP A 23 6.12 -3.33 -9.72
CA TRP A 23 7.22 -4.14 -10.24
C TRP A 23 7.37 -5.48 -9.52
N VAL A 24 7.10 -5.53 -8.21
CA VAL A 24 7.26 -6.75 -7.40
C VAL A 24 5.98 -7.57 -7.39
N GLN A 25 4.81 -6.90 -7.33
CA GLN A 25 3.52 -7.56 -7.35
C GLN A 25 3.27 -8.28 -8.67
N THR A 26 2.86 -9.53 -8.60
CA THR A 26 2.47 -10.31 -9.79
C THR A 26 1.06 -9.97 -10.28
N SER A 27 0.81 -10.12 -11.58
CA SER A 27 -0.54 -9.95 -12.16
C SER A 27 -1.58 -10.86 -11.49
N ARG A 28 -1.17 -12.07 -11.09
CA ARG A 28 -2.04 -12.99 -10.35
C ARG A 28 -2.45 -12.41 -9.00
N GLN A 29 -1.52 -11.87 -8.21
CA GLN A 29 -1.85 -11.21 -6.95
C GLN A 29 -2.80 -10.03 -7.18
N SER A 30 -2.52 -9.18 -8.17
CA SER A 30 -3.39 -8.03 -8.52
C SER A 30 -4.81 -8.43 -8.87
N ALA A 31 -4.97 -9.45 -9.71
CA ALA A 31 -6.26 -9.93 -10.17
C ALA A 31 -7.08 -10.65 -9.08
N HIS A 32 -6.43 -11.20 -8.06
CA HIS A 32 -7.07 -12.11 -7.10
C HIS A 32 -7.18 -11.56 -5.68
N LYS A 33 -6.34 -10.60 -5.27
CA LYS A 33 -6.31 -10.10 -3.88
C LYS A 33 -7.67 -9.61 -3.40
N GLY A 34 -8.44 -8.90 -4.23
CA GLY A 34 -9.79 -8.44 -3.90
C GLY A 34 -10.92 -9.51 -3.91
N ARG A 35 -10.65 -10.78 -4.28
CA ARG A 35 -11.71 -11.81 -4.37
C ARG A 35 -12.18 -12.29 -2.99
N PRO A 36 -13.44 -12.72 -2.83
CA PRO A 36 -13.91 -13.30 -1.58
C PRO A 36 -13.22 -14.64 -1.26
N GLY A 37 -13.28 -15.04 0.01
CA GLY A 37 -12.79 -16.33 0.48
C GLY A 37 -11.27 -16.43 0.64
N TRP A 38 -10.79 -17.65 0.93
CA TRP A 38 -9.38 -17.91 1.27
C TRP A 38 -8.41 -17.66 0.11
N ALA A 39 -8.83 -17.92 -1.13
CA ALA A 39 -7.99 -17.68 -2.29
C ALA A 39 -7.59 -16.20 -2.42
N GLY A 40 -8.55 -15.28 -2.23
CA GLY A 40 -8.26 -13.85 -2.25
C GLY A 40 -7.43 -13.41 -1.04
N ARG A 41 -7.77 -13.88 0.16
CA ARG A 41 -7.00 -13.58 1.40
C ARG A 41 -5.53 -14.02 1.29
N LEU A 42 -5.28 -15.19 0.71
CA LEU A 42 -3.91 -15.70 0.52
C LEU A 42 -3.16 -14.94 -0.57
N ALA A 43 -3.81 -14.60 -1.68
CA ALA A 43 -3.20 -13.79 -2.73
C ALA A 43 -2.75 -12.42 -2.19
N ASP A 44 -3.60 -11.82 -1.37
CA ASP A 44 -3.36 -10.54 -0.70
C ASP A 44 -2.29 -10.62 0.39
N ALA A 45 -2.35 -11.62 1.27
CA ALA A 45 -1.31 -11.85 2.27
C ALA A 45 0.07 -12.08 1.63
N ARG A 46 0.14 -12.79 0.51
CA ARG A 46 1.40 -12.95 -0.26
C ARG A 46 1.88 -11.62 -0.83
N HIS A 47 0.98 -10.80 -1.36
CA HIS A 47 1.30 -9.46 -1.86
C HIS A 47 1.88 -8.58 -0.76
N VAL A 48 1.17 -8.48 0.36
CA VAL A 48 1.61 -7.68 1.51
C VAL A 48 2.93 -8.19 2.09
N ALA A 49 3.15 -9.51 2.15
CA ALA A 49 4.43 -10.05 2.59
C ALA A 49 5.59 -9.59 1.68
N THR A 50 5.41 -9.66 0.36
CA THR A 50 6.43 -9.17 -0.60
C THR A 50 6.59 -7.65 -0.52
N LEU A 51 5.49 -6.90 -0.36
CA LEU A 51 5.52 -5.45 -0.26
C LEU A 51 6.25 -4.96 0.99
N THR A 52 5.99 -5.59 2.14
CA THR A 52 6.68 -5.29 3.40
C THR A 52 8.17 -5.60 3.29
N ALA A 53 8.53 -6.71 2.63
CA ALA A 53 9.93 -7.03 2.36
C ALA A 53 10.59 -5.98 1.44
N THR A 54 9.89 -5.50 0.40
CA THR A 54 10.37 -4.40 -0.46
C THR A 54 10.56 -3.11 0.34
N LYS A 55 9.62 -2.75 1.21
CA LYS A 55 9.73 -1.58 2.10
C LYS A 55 10.94 -1.67 3.00
N ALA A 56 11.18 -2.81 3.64
CA ALA A 56 12.38 -3.03 4.44
C ALA A 56 13.66 -2.96 3.61
N ALA A 57 13.68 -3.58 2.42
CA ALA A 57 14.83 -3.61 1.52
C ALA A 57 15.22 -2.23 0.98
N VAL A 58 14.29 -1.28 0.91
CA VAL A 58 14.57 0.11 0.54
C VAL A 58 14.89 0.97 1.77
N LEU A 59 14.10 0.84 2.84
CA LEU A 59 14.24 1.69 4.03
C LEU A 59 15.56 1.44 4.77
N LEU A 60 16.00 0.18 4.91
CA LEU A 60 17.22 -0.14 5.66
C LEU A 60 18.48 0.47 5.02
N PRO A 61 18.72 0.36 3.69
CA PRO A 61 19.80 1.08 3.03
C PRO A 61 19.69 2.61 3.17
N VAL A 62 18.50 3.19 3.03
CA VAL A 62 18.30 4.64 3.19
C VAL A 62 18.67 5.08 4.61
N ALA A 63 18.21 4.33 5.62
CA ALA A 63 18.53 4.61 7.02
C ALA A 63 20.04 4.52 7.27
N TRP A 64 20.71 3.52 6.71
CA TRP A 64 22.15 3.36 6.84
C TRP A 64 22.94 4.49 6.14
N LEU A 65 22.60 4.82 4.90
CA LEU A 65 23.30 5.86 4.11
C LEU A 65 23.12 7.27 4.68
N LEU A 66 21.99 7.54 5.33
CA LEU A 66 21.66 8.85 5.91
C LEU A 66 21.89 8.93 7.43
N ASP A 67 22.50 7.90 8.04
CA ASP A 67 22.72 7.79 9.49
C ASP A 67 21.45 8.01 10.33
N LEU A 68 20.32 7.46 9.87
CA LEU A 68 19.05 7.53 10.58
C LEU A 68 19.03 6.48 11.71
N ARG A 69 18.89 6.96 12.94
CA ARG A 69 18.70 6.09 14.10
C ARG A 69 17.23 5.71 14.23
N LEU A 70 16.90 4.50 13.80
CA LEU A 70 15.56 3.93 13.92
C LEU A 70 15.52 2.90 15.05
N SER A 71 14.56 3.00 15.96
CA SER A 71 14.35 1.97 16.98
C SER A 71 13.74 0.72 16.34
N VAL A 72 14.19 -0.47 16.76
CA VAL A 72 13.61 -1.74 16.28
C VAL A 72 12.11 -1.82 16.59
N PRO A 73 11.62 -1.47 17.80
CA PRO A 73 10.18 -1.45 18.07
C PRO A 73 9.41 -0.49 17.17
N GLY A 74 9.94 0.71 16.92
CA GLY A 74 9.32 1.69 16.01
C GLY A 74 9.21 1.17 14.58
N LEU A 75 10.30 0.59 14.07
CA LEU A 75 10.35 -0.02 12.74
C LEU A 75 9.31 -1.14 12.60
N VAL A 76 9.27 -2.07 13.55
CA VAL A 76 8.31 -3.19 13.53
C VAL A 76 6.87 -2.69 13.65
N ALA A 77 6.59 -1.76 14.56
CA ALA A 77 5.24 -1.22 14.75
C ALA A 77 4.73 -0.47 13.51
N GLY A 78 5.57 0.40 12.92
CA GLY A 78 5.19 1.16 11.72
C GLY A 78 4.95 0.26 10.51
N LEU A 79 5.85 -0.70 10.25
CA LEU A 79 5.67 -1.66 9.16
C LEU A 79 4.49 -2.60 9.38
N ALA A 80 4.17 -2.96 10.64
CA ALA A 80 3.00 -3.77 10.95
C ALA A 80 1.68 -3.01 10.70
N VAL A 81 1.62 -1.73 11.09
CA VAL A 81 0.45 -0.86 10.81
C VAL A 81 0.26 -0.68 9.31
N ASP A 82 1.35 -0.38 8.59
CA ASP A 82 1.35 -0.31 7.13
C ASP A 82 0.84 -1.62 6.50
N ALA A 83 1.42 -2.78 6.85
CA ALA A 83 1.02 -4.06 6.30
C ALA A 83 -0.46 -4.40 6.57
N ALA A 84 -0.94 -4.14 7.79
CA ALA A 84 -2.34 -4.40 8.16
C ALA A 84 -3.31 -3.50 7.39
N SER A 85 -3.00 -2.20 7.29
CA SER A 85 -3.82 -1.24 6.55
C SER A 85 -3.83 -1.52 5.05
N HIS A 86 -2.68 -1.91 4.48
CA HIS A 86 -2.53 -2.27 3.08
C HIS A 86 -3.37 -3.51 2.75
N TRP A 87 -3.23 -4.58 3.54
CA TRP A 87 -4.04 -5.79 3.38
C TRP A 87 -5.55 -5.48 3.44
N TRP A 88 -5.95 -4.61 4.36
CA TRP A 88 -7.36 -4.23 4.52
C TRP A 88 -7.89 -3.45 3.30
N ALA A 89 -7.12 -2.50 2.79
CA ALA A 89 -7.48 -1.71 1.61
C ALA A 89 -7.54 -2.56 0.33
N ASP A 90 -6.59 -3.48 0.16
CA ASP A 90 -6.51 -4.39 -0.99
C ASP A 90 -7.68 -5.40 -1.08
N ARG A 91 -8.49 -5.49 -0.03
CA ARG A 91 -9.79 -6.19 -0.06
C ARG A 91 -10.82 -5.48 -0.95
N ARG A 92 -10.62 -4.20 -1.28
CA ARG A 92 -11.44 -3.32 -2.16
C ARG A 92 -12.87 -3.06 -1.73
N THR A 93 -13.50 -3.92 -0.94
CA THR A 93 -14.89 -3.79 -0.48
C THR A 93 -15.11 -2.55 0.39
N THR A 94 -14.17 -2.28 1.31
CA THR A 94 -14.21 -1.10 2.18
C THR A 94 -14.12 0.18 1.37
N LEU A 95 -13.14 0.29 0.46
CA LEU A 95 -12.94 1.50 -0.34
C LEU A 95 -14.13 1.75 -1.28
N ALA A 96 -14.70 0.69 -1.87
CA ALA A 96 -15.92 0.79 -2.65
C ALA A 96 -17.11 1.30 -1.81
N TRP A 97 -17.23 0.84 -0.56
CA TRP A 97 -18.27 1.32 0.34
C TRP A 97 -18.05 2.79 0.73
N LEU A 98 -16.82 3.17 1.11
CA LEU A 98 -16.46 4.55 1.44
C LEU A 98 -16.77 5.49 0.27
N ALA A 99 -16.35 5.14 -0.95
CA ALA A 99 -16.62 5.93 -2.14
C ALA A 99 -18.12 6.16 -2.37
N ARG A 100 -18.98 5.17 -2.08
CA ARG A 100 -20.44 5.34 -2.15
C ARG A 100 -20.96 6.28 -1.08
N VAL A 101 -20.52 6.12 0.17
CA VAL A 101 -21.02 6.89 1.32
C VAL A 101 -20.63 8.36 1.22
N ILE A 102 -19.45 8.66 0.69
CA ILE A 102 -18.98 10.05 0.51
C ILE A 102 -19.38 10.66 -0.85
N GLY A 103 -20.21 9.97 -1.64
CA GLY A 103 -20.79 10.51 -2.87
C GLY A 103 -19.88 10.55 -4.10
N ILE A 104 -18.77 9.78 -4.12
CA ILE A 104 -17.80 9.74 -5.24
C ILE A 104 -17.82 8.40 -6.00
N ALA A 105 -18.94 7.68 -5.96
CA ALA A 105 -19.07 6.36 -6.61
C ALA A 105 -18.80 6.40 -8.12
N ASP A 106 -19.11 7.51 -8.79
CA ASP A 106 -18.83 7.68 -10.22
C ASP A 106 -17.33 7.79 -10.50
N PHE A 107 -16.60 8.53 -9.66
CA PHE A 107 -15.13 8.57 -9.74
C PHE A 107 -14.54 7.18 -9.50
N TYR A 108 -15.01 6.45 -8.47
CA TYR A 108 -14.55 5.08 -8.20
C TYR A 108 -14.71 4.13 -9.41
N ARG A 109 -15.80 4.27 -10.17
CA ARG A 109 -16.08 3.44 -11.36
C ARG A 109 -15.39 3.91 -12.64
N LEU A 110 -14.75 5.08 -12.62
CA LEU A 110 -14.08 5.63 -13.80
C LEU A 110 -13.00 4.67 -14.30
N GLY A 111 -13.07 4.30 -15.57
CA GLY A 111 -12.12 3.38 -16.21
C GLY A 111 -12.28 1.91 -15.80
N ALA A 112 -13.35 1.53 -15.09
CA ALA A 112 -13.60 0.14 -14.72
C ALA A 112 -13.70 -0.77 -15.98
N PRO A 113 -13.19 -2.02 -15.92
CA PRO A 113 -13.24 -2.94 -17.03
C PRO A 113 -14.66 -3.16 -17.55
N ARG A 114 -14.83 -3.12 -18.87
CA ARG A 114 -16.12 -3.40 -19.50
C ARG A 114 -16.32 -4.92 -19.59
N ALA A 115 -17.56 -5.37 -19.44
CA ALA A 115 -17.90 -6.78 -19.56
C ALA A 115 -17.45 -7.33 -20.93
N GLY A 116 -16.69 -8.44 -20.92
CA GLY A 116 -16.17 -9.08 -22.12
C GLY A 116 -14.99 -8.36 -22.79
N ARG A 117 -14.38 -7.36 -22.13
CA ARG A 117 -13.18 -6.68 -22.62
C ARG A 117 -12.04 -6.82 -21.61
N ASP A 118 -10.81 -6.79 -22.11
CA ASP A 118 -9.59 -6.84 -21.30
C ASP A 118 -9.00 -5.43 -21.08
N ASP A 119 -9.87 -4.46 -20.75
CA ASP A 119 -9.47 -3.09 -20.52
C ASP A 119 -9.21 -2.82 -19.03
N ASN A 120 -8.00 -2.32 -18.73
CA ASN A 120 -7.58 -1.83 -17.42
C ASN A 120 -7.91 -2.76 -16.23
N PRO A 121 -7.58 -4.08 -16.27
CA PRO A 121 -7.92 -5.00 -15.18
C PRO A 121 -7.17 -4.72 -13.87
N HIS A 122 -6.12 -3.89 -13.92
CA HIS A 122 -5.17 -3.72 -12.80
C HIS A 122 -4.88 -2.25 -12.43
N ILE A 123 -4.78 -1.32 -13.39
CA ILE A 123 -4.32 0.06 -13.17
C ILE A 123 -5.08 1.05 -14.06
N GLY A 124 -4.99 2.36 -13.77
CA GLY A 124 -5.52 3.42 -14.62
C GLY A 124 -7.01 3.71 -14.41
N THR A 125 -7.55 3.28 -13.27
CA THR A 125 -8.97 3.45 -12.90
C THR A 125 -9.11 4.36 -11.67
N GLY A 126 -10.29 4.92 -11.46
CA GLY A 126 -10.56 5.71 -10.25
C GLY A 126 -10.50 4.87 -8.98
N ALA A 127 -10.87 3.58 -9.05
CA ALA A 127 -10.68 2.64 -7.95
C ALA A 127 -9.19 2.49 -7.58
N TYR A 128 -8.31 2.38 -8.58
CA TYR A 128 -6.86 2.35 -8.37
C TYR A 128 -6.33 3.67 -7.77
N ALA A 129 -6.81 4.83 -8.26
CA ALA A 129 -6.39 6.12 -7.71
C ALA A 129 -6.78 6.28 -6.23
N LEU A 130 -7.99 5.88 -5.86
CA LEU A 130 -8.45 5.90 -4.47
C LEU A 130 -7.66 4.92 -3.59
N ASP A 131 -7.38 3.73 -4.11
CA ASP A 131 -6.53 2.73 -3.45
C ASP A 131 -5.13 3.28 -3.12
N GLN A 132 -4.41 3.78 -4.12
CA GLN A 132 -3.07 4.37 -3.91
C GLN A 132 -3.10 5.56 -2.95
N SER A 133 -4.10 6.45 -3.05
CA SER A 133 -4.22 7.58 -2.13
C SER A 133 -4.43 7.15 -0.67
N PHE A 134 -5.17 6.04 -0.47
CA PHE A 134 -5.40 5.48 0.85
C PHE A 134 -4.12 4.87 1.43
N HIS A 135 -3.36 4.15 0.61
CA HIS A 135 -2.05 3.63 1.03
C HIS A 135 -1.09 4.77 1.39
N HIS A 136 -1.03 5.85 0.62
CA HIS A 136 -0.18 7.01 0.94
C HIS A 136 -0.50 7.64 2.30
N LEU A 137 -1.79 7.68 2.70
CA LEU A 137 -2.18 8.10 4.04
C LEU A 137 -1.58 7.20 5.11
N TRP A 138 -1.59 5.88 4.91
CA TRP A 138 -1.01 4.93 5.87
C TRP A 138 0.51 4.91 5.86
N LEU A 139 1.17 5.20 4.74
CA LEU A 139 2.61 5.44 4.71
C LEU A 139 2.99 6.64 5.59
N LEU A 140 2.18 7.70 5.60
CA LEU A 140 2.38 8.84 6.51
C LEU A 140 2.27 8.40 7.97
N VAL A 141 1.24 7.64 8.32
CA VAL A 141 1.05 7.13 9.70
C VAL A 141 2.21 6.21 10.11
N ALA A 142 2.61 5.28 9.25
CA ALA A 142 3.72 4.37 9.51
C ALA A 142 5.04 5.14 9.69
N ALA A 143 5.32 6.12 8.83
CA ALA A 143 6.51 6.95 8.95
C ALA A 143 6.54 7.76 10.25
N LEU A 144 5.39 8.27 10.72
CA LEU A 144 5.27 8.94 12.02
C LEU A 144 5.58 7.98 13.17
N ILE A 145 5.03 6.76 13.14
CA ILE A 145 5.30 5.73 14.17
C ILE A 145 6.79 5.40 14.22
N ILE A 146 7.42 5.19 13.06
CA ILE A 146 8.86 4.86 12.98
C ILE A 146 9.72 6.01 13.50
N ALA A 147 9.36 7.26 13.17
CA ALA A 147 10.16 8.43 13.52
C ALA A 147 9.95 8.93 14.97
N ALA A 148 8.83 8.56 15.62
CA ALA A 148 8.47 9.02 16.97
C ALA A 148 8.79 8.02 18.09
N ALA A 149 9.23 6.80 17.75
CA ALA A 149 9.53 5.72 18.68
C ALA A 149 11.03 5.55 18.97
#